data_AF-A0A936UQK5-F1
#
_entry.id   AF-A0A936UQK5-F1
#
_cell.length_a   1.000
_cell.length_b   1.000
_cell.length_c   1.000
_cell.angle_alpha   90.00
_cell.angle_beta   90.00
_cell.angle_gamma   90.00
#
_symmetry.space_group_name_H-M   'P 1'
#
loop_
_entity.id
_entity.type
_entity.pdbx_description
1 polymer ?
#
loop_
_entity_poly.entity_id
_entity_poly.type
_entity_poly.pdbx_seq_one_letter_code
_entity_poly.pdbx_strand_id
1 'polypeptide(L)'
;MVARHLPKVSELRELVRFQRPELNPTTRRLRSALTIHDLRAIAQRRTPRAVFDYTDGAAEAGLSLARARQAFEDIEFHPNVLRDVSSVDTTTTILGGPSALPFGIAPTGFTRLMHTQGEVAGAGAAGAAGIPFALSTLGTTSIEDVRAANPEGRTWFQLYVMRDREISDALIERAARAGYDTLLFTVDTPVAGARLRDRRNGFSIPPQLTLATVVNAIPRPWWWWDFLTTPTLQFASLTSTGGTVAELINAAMDPSINGADLLAIRAAWPGRLVVKGVQSIEDARRLAEAGVDGIVLSNHGGRQLDRAPVPFHLLPQVARELGDDIEILLDTGIMSGADIVAAIALGARFTLVGRAYLYGLMAGGRAGVDRALAILADDIVRTMKLLGVQSVAELQPAHVTQLRRLGPLRSD
;
A
#
# COMPACT_ATOMS: atom_id res chain seq x y z
N MET A 1 35.45 -45.69 2.49
CA MET A 1 35.66 -44.70 3.57
C MET A 1 36.17 -43.41 2.95
N VAL A 2 35.57 -42.26 3.25
CA VAL A 2 36.08 -40.96 2.78
C VAL A 2 37.35 -40.64 3.57
N ALA A 3 38.48 -40.51 2.88
CA ALA A 3 39.74 -40.10 3.49
C ALA A 3 39.60 -38.64 3.95
N ARG A 4 39.69 -38.42 5.27
CA ARG A 4 39.64 -37.08 5.86
C ARG A 4 41.06 -36.56 6.02
N HIS A 5 41.30 -35.32 5.62
CA HIS A 5 42.55 -34.60 5.89
C HIS A 5 42.25 -33.30 6.63
N LEU A 6 43.26 -32.76 7.32
CA LEU A 6 43.18 -31.43 7.90
C LEU A 6 43.24 -30.38 6.77
N PRO A 7 42.37 -29.36 6.78
CA PRO A 7 42.37 -28.35 5.72
C PRO A 7 43.62 -27.47 5.84
N LYS A 8 44.24 -27.13 4.70
CA LYS A 8 45.38 -26.20 4.71
C LYS A 8 44.88 -24.80 5.04
N VAL A 9 45.68 -23.99 5.73
CA VAL A 9 45.29 -22.61 6.12
C VAL A 9 45.00 -21.74 4.88
N SER A 10 45.65 -21.99 3.75
CA SER A 10 45.36 -21.35 2.46
C SER A 10 43.96 -21.71 1.93
N GLU A 11 43.56 -22.98 2.02
CA GLU A 11 42.23 -23.46 1.63
C GLU A 11 41.16 -22.91 2.57
N LEU A 12 41.45 -22.81 3.88
CA LEU A 12 40.56 -22.17 4.85
C LEU A 12 40.31 -20.69 4.53
N ARG A 13 41.28 -19.96 3.99
CA ARG A 13 41.08 -18.56 3.59
C ARG A 13 40.18 -18.42 2.36
N GLU A 14 40.20 -19.40 1.46
CA GLU A 14 39.29 -19.46 0.31
C GLU A 14 37.88 -19.89 0.72
N LEU A 15 37.76 -20.81 1.69
CA LEU A 15 36.50 -21.37 2.19
C LEU A 15 35.82 -20.51 3.26
N VAL A 16 36.57 -19.71 4.03
CA VAL A 16 36.07 -18.92 5.16
C VAL A 16 36.29 -17.44 4.90
N ARG A 17 35.26 -16.79 4.33
CA ARG A 17 35.19 -15.32 4.22
C ARG A 17 34.33 -14.78 5.35
N PHE A 18 34.94 -14.20 6.37
CA PHE A 18 34.21 -13.51 7.43
C PHE A 18 33.56 -12.24 6.86
N GLN A 19 32.23 -12.12 6.97
CA GLN A 19 31.56 -10.86 6.70
C GLN A 19 31.97 -9.82 7.73
N ARG A 20 32.31 -8.60 7.28
CA ARG A 20 32.50 -7.46 8.18
C ARG A 20 31.18 -7.20 8.93
N PRO A 21 31.23 -6.98 10.26
CA PRO A 21 30.02 -6.71 11.03
C PRO A 21 29.42 -5.37 10.61
N GLU A 22 28.12 -5.35 10.33
CA GLU A 22 27.37 -4.11 10.08
C GLU A 22 27.07 -3.42 11.43
N LEU A 23 27.76 -2.30 11.67
CA LEU A 23 27.69 -1.55 12.92
C LEU A 23 26.42 -0.69 13.01
N ASN A 24 25.88 -0.23 11.88
CA ASN A 24 24.63 0.51 11.88
C ASN A 24 23.45 -0.43 12.18
N PRO A 25 22.75 -0.27 13.32
CA PRO A 25 21.69 -1.20 13.72
C PRO A 25 20.48 -1.16 12.77
N THR A 26 20.23 -0.04 12.09
CA THR A 26 19.16 0.09 11.10
C THR A 26 19.53 -0.63 9.82
N THR A 27 20.73 -0.39 9.28
CA THR A 27 21.21 -1.13 8.10
C THR A 27 21.22 -2.63 8.36
N ARG A 28 21.74 -3.07 9.51
CA ARG A 28 21.80 -4.48 9.88
C ARG A 28 20.42 -5.13 9.89
N ARG A 29 19.41 -4.50 10.52
CA ARG A 29 18.05 -5.05 10.62
C ARG A 29 17.36 -5.10 9.25
N LEU A 30 17.51 -4.06 8.44
CA LEU A 30 16.84 -3.97 7.14
C LEU A 30 17.47 -4.94 6.13
N ARG A 31 18.80 -5.14 6.20
CA ARG A 31 19.50 -6.13 5.38
C ARG A 31 19.04 -7.56 5.68
N SER A 32 18.66 -7.86 6.93
CA SER A 32 18.12 -9.18 7.29
C SER A 32 16.66 -9.39 6.88
N ALA A 33 15.93 -8.34 6.51
CA ALA A 33 14.57 -8.49 6.03
C ALA A 33 14.61 -8.91 4.55
N LEU A 34 14.15 -10.12 4.24
CA LEU A 34 14.12 -10.67 2.88
C LEU A 34 12.72 -10.61 2.28
N THR A 35 11.71 -10.47 3.12
CA THR A 35 10.30 -10.39 2.74
C THR A 35 9.61 -9.19 3.39
N ILE A 36 8.45 -8.79 2.86
CA ILE A 36 7.60 -7.80 3.53
C ILE A 36 7.10 -8.31 4.89
N HIS A 37 6.97 -9.62 5.09
CA HIS A 37 6.64 -10.22 6.38
C HIS A 37 7.75 -10.02 7.42
N ASP A 38 9.01 -10.05 7.02
CA ASP A 38 10.13 -9.71 7.91
C ASP A 38 10.08 -8.23 8.32
N LEU A 39 9.80 -7.33 7.38
CA LEU A 39 9.60 -5.92 7.68
C LEU A 39 8.43 -5.71 8.64
N ARG A 40 7.33 -6.45 8.47
CA ARG A 40 6.19 -6.43 9.41
C ARG A 40 6.62 -6.87 10.81
N ALA A 41 7.40 -7.93 10.93
CA ALA A 41 7.90 -8.42 12.22
C ALA A 41 8.84 -7.40 12.90
N ILE A 42 9.69 -6.73 12.12
CA ILE A 42 10.55 -5.64 12.60
C ILE A 42 9.69 -4.46 13.07
N ALA A 43 8.72 -4.03 12.26
CA ALA A 43 7.81 -2.95 12.58
C ALA A 43 7.10 -3.20 13.92
N GLN A 44 6.54 -4.39 14.13
CA GLN A 44 5.84 -4.77 15.36
C GLN A 44 6.69 -4.58 16.63
N ARG A 45 8.00 -4.85 16.53
CA ARG A 45 8.96 -4.67 17.62
C ARG A 45 9.31 -3.21 17.85
N ARG A 46 9.30 -2.38 16.80
CA ARG A 46 9.76 -0.98 16.85
C ARG A 46 8.67 0.04 17.16
N THR A 47 7.42 -0.23 16.81
CA THR A 47 6.34 0.77 16.95
C THR A 47 5.36 0.43 18.06
N PRO A 48 4.89 1.42 18.85
CA PRO A 48 3.85 1.23 19.87
C PRO A 48 2.71 0.35 19.40
N ARG A 49 2.17 -0.51 20.27
CA ARG A 49 1.13 -1.49 19.90
C ARG A 49 -0.08 -0.79 19.31
N ALA A 50 -0.51 0.34 19.85
CA ALA A 50 -1.63 1.12 19.32
C ALA A 50 -1.37 1.57 17.87
N VAL A 51 -0.16 2.04 17.57
CA VAL A 51 0.26 2.49 16.22
C VAL A 51 0.39 1.30 15.26
N PHE A 52 1.02 0.21 15.72
CA PHE A 52 1.16 -1.01 14.91
C PHE A 52 -0.21 -1.62 14.60
N ASP A 53 -1.08 -1.75 15.60
CA ASP A 53 -2.42 -2.34 15.44
C ASP A 53 -3.34 -1.43 14.63
N TYR A 54 -3.18 -0.10 14.67
CA TYR A 54 -3.84 0.81 13.73
C TYR A 54 -3.49 0.50 12.27
N THR A 55 -2.22 0.17 12.02
CA THR A 55 -1.70 -0.11 10.67
C THR A 55 -2.04 -1.53 10.22
N ASP A 56 -1.74 -2.54 11.04
CA ASP A 56 -1.94 -3.96 10.75
C ASP A 56 -3.43 -4.36 10.82
N GLY A 57 -4.21 -3.69 11.67
CA GLY A 57 -5.61 -4.00 11.95
C GLY A 57 -6.56 -3.77 10.78
N ALA A 58 -7.73 -4.39 10.91
CA ALA A 58 -8.84 -4.41 9.96
C ALA A 58 -10.17 -4.21 10.71
N ALA A 59 -11.27 -4.11 9.98
CA ALA A 59 -12.60 -4.03 10.58
C ALA A 59 -12.98 -5.35 11.27
N GLU A 60 -13.70 -5.23 12.38
CA GLU A 60 -14.34 -6.33 13.12
C GLU A 60 -13.40 -7.52 13.41
N ALA A 61 -13.65 -8.67 12.80
CA ALA A 61 -12.88 -9.90 12.98
C ALA A 61 -11.69 -9.98 12.01
N GLY A 62 -11.58 -9.06 11.05
CA GLY A 62 -10.49 -8.99 10.07
C GLY A 62 -10.58 -10.09 9.00
N LEU A 63 -11.78 -10.61 8.73
CA LEU A 63 -12.00 -11.70 7.78
C LEU A 63 -11.71 -11.25 6.34
N SER A 64 -12.14 -10.05 5.94
CA SER A 64 -11.88 -9.49 4.61
C SER A 64 -10.38 -9.42 4.29
N LEU A 65 -9.57 -8.94 5.24
CA LEU A 65 -8.12 -8.84 5.06
C LEU A 65 -7.47 -10.24 5.02
N ALA A 66 -7.89 -11.15 5.90
CA ALA A 66 -7.39 -12.51 5.91
C ALA A 66 -7.70 -13.23 4.59
N ARG A 67 -8.94 -13.11 4.08
CA ARG A 67 -9.36 -13.66 2.79
C ARG A 67 -8.60 -13.04 1.62
N ALA A 68 -8.35 -11.73 1.64
CA ALA A 68 -7.60 -11.08 0.58
C ALA A 68 -6.14 -11.56 0.49
N ARG A 69 -5.46 -11.73 1.64
CA ARG A 69 -4.13 -12.34 1.67
C ARG A 69 -4.17 -13.80 1.21
N GLN A 70 -5.17 -14.55 1.71
CA GLN A 70 -5.32 -15.95 1.34
C GLN A 70 -5.54 -16.14 -0.16
N ALA A 71 -6.27 -15.22 -0.81
CA ALA A 71 -6.52 -15.27 -2.24
C ALA A 71 -5.25 -15.14 -3.10
N PHE A 72 -4.23 -14.40 -2.62
CA PHE A 72 -2.92 -14.34 -3.28
C PHE A 72 -2.06 -15.58 -3.00
N GLU A 73 -2.24 -16.24 -1.85
CA GLU A 73 -1.60 -17.52 -1.56
C GLU A 73 -2.25 -18.68 -2.32
N ASP A 74 -3.55 -18.57 -2.65
CA ASP A 74 -4.33 -19.55 -3.41
C ASP A 74 -4.21 -19.31 -4.93
N ILE A 75 -2.97 -19.18 -5.42
CA ILE A 75 -2.69 -19.11 -6.86
C ILE A 75 -1.68 -20.18 -7.28
N GLU A 76 -1.73 -20.55 -8.54
CA GLU A 76 -0.74 -21.37 -9.22
C GLU A 76 -0.21 -20.60 -10.44
N PHE A 77 1.11 -20.47 -10.54
CA PHE A 77 1.78 -19.90 -11.71
C PHE A 77 2.08 -20.99 -12.73
N HIS A 78 2.05 -20.61 -14.01
CA HIS A 78 2.29 -21.50 -15.15
C HIS A 78 3.54 -21.07 -15.94
N PRO A 79 4.74 -21.58 -15.57
CA PRO A 79 5.99 -21.24 -16.24
C PRO A 79 6.06 -21.69 -17.70
N ASN A 80 6.58 -20.81 -18.55
CA ASN A 80 7.00 -21.17 -19.91
C ASN A 80 8.53 -21.37 -19.95
N VAL A 81 8.98 -22.58 -20.25
CA VAL A 81 10.41 -22.92 -20.33
C VAL A 81 11.03 -22.54 -21.68
N LEU A 82 12.36 -22.46 -21.74
CA LEU A 82 13.14 -22.15 -22.95
C LEU A 82 12.81 -20.80 -23.59
N ARG A 83 12.42 -19.82 -22.77
CA ARG A 83 12.27 -18.40 -23.15
C ARG A 83 13.51 -17.63 -22.71
N ASP A 84 13.96 -16.69 -23.54
CA ASP A 84 14.98 -15.74 -23.09
C ASP A 84 14.37 -14.84 -22.01
N VAL A 85 15.06 -14.72 -20.88
CA VAL A 85 14.70 -13.87 -19.73
C VAL A 85 15.96 -13.23 -19.13
N SER A 86 16.99 -13.06 -19.97
CA SER A 86 18.25 -12.40 -19.61
C SER A 86 18.00 -10.97 -19.11
N SER A 87 17.09 -10.27 -19.78
CA SER A 87 16.54 -8.97 -19.39
C SER A 87 15.02 -9.07 -19.15
N VAL A 88 14.51 -8.29 -18.20
CA VAL A 88 13.07 -8.14 -17.94
C VAL A 88 12.74 -6.65 -17.85
N ASP A 89 11.74 -6.22 -18.62
CA ASP A 89 11.17 -4.89 -18.58
C ASP A 89 9.95 -4.84 -17.66
N THR A 90 10.11 -4.15 -16.53
CA THR A 90 9.04 -3.93 -15.55
C THR A 90 8.26 -2.64 -15.76
N THR A 91 8.63 -1.85 -16.76
CA THR A 91 8.02 -0.54 -17.00
C THR A 91 6.59 -0.68 -17.52
N THR A 92 5.76 0.32 -17.21
CA THR A 92 4.39 0.41 -17.71
C THR A 92 3.94 1.87 -17.80
N THR A 93 2.84 2.10 -18.50
CA THR A 93 2.13 3.38 -18.53
C THR A 93 0.83 3.23 -17.78
N ILE A 94 0.57 4.14 -16.83
CA ILE A 94 -0.64 4.18 -16.02
C ILE A 94 -1.11 5.63 -15.87
N LEU A 95 -2.39 5.87 -16.13
CA LEU A 95 -3.08 7.15 -16.04
C LEU A 95 -2.35 8.22 -16.86
N GLY A 96 -1.97 7.85 -18.08
CA GLY A 96 -1.28 8.74 -19.03
C GLY A 96 0.19 9.06 -18.71
N GLY A 97 0.81 8.45 -17.70
CA GLY A 97 2.21 8.68 -17.36
C GLY A 97 3.01 7.39 -17.11
N PRO A 98 4.35 7.46 -17.11
CA PRO A 98 5.21 6.29 -16.93
C PRO A 98 5.23 5.81 -15.46
N SER A 99 5.61 4.54 -15.28
CA SER A 99 6.01 3.94 -14.01
C SER A 99 7.08 2.87 -14.26
N ALA A 100 8.15 2.86 -13.47
CA ALA A 100 9.24 1.90 -13.61
C ALA A 100 8.88 0.47 -13.15
N LEU A 101 7.86 0.36 -12.31
CA LEU A 101 7.34 -0.90 -11.77
C LEU A 101 5.80 -0.91 -11.88
N PRO A 102 5.13 -2.06 -11.97
CA PRO A 102 3.68 -2.17 -12.10
C PRO A 102 2.91 -1.95 -10.78
N PHE A 103 3.44 -1.11 -9.89
CA PHE A 103 2.79 -0.73 -8.64
C PHE A 103 3.20 0.67 -8.17
N GLY A 104 2.34 1.28 -7.35
CA GLY A 104 2.57 2.56 -6.68
C GLY A 104 2.30 2.47 -5.18
N ILE A 105 2.65 3.53 -4.44
CA ILE A 105 2.34 3.62 -3.01
C ILE A 105 0.92 4.13 -2.82
N ALA A 106 0.10 3.33 -2.13
CA ALA A 106 -1.31 3.62 -1.85
C ALA A 106 -1.48 4.79 -0.86
N PRO A 107 -2.59 5.55 -0.94
CA PRO A 107 -2.86 6.60 0.03
C PRO A 107 -3.13 5.99 1.40
N THR A 108 -2.32 6.36 2.39
CA THR A 108 -2.56 6.00 3.79
C THR A 108 -2.38 7.22 4.68
N GLY A 109 -3.31 7.39 5.62
CA GLY A 109 -3.32 8.55 6.52
C GLY A 109 -2.42 8.35 7.74
N PHE A 110 -2.06 9.47 8.34
CA PHE A 110 -1.37 9.54 9.63
C PHE A 110 0.00 8.87 9.70
N THR A 111 0.77 8.87 8.61
CA THR A 111 2.00 8.06 8.55
C THR A 111 3.12 8.58 9.44
N ARG A 112 3.12 9.88 9.83
CA ARG A 112 4.06 10.40 10.83
C ARG A 112 3.87 9.79 12.23
N LEU A 113 2.70 9.23 12.54
CA LEU A 113 2.50 8.43 13.78
C LEU A 113 3.24 7.10 13.73
N MET A 114 3.41 6.55 12.52
CA MET A 114 4.07 5.26 12.27
C MET A 114 5.60 5.40 12.30
N HIS A 115 6.11 6.51 11.77
CA HIS A 115 7.51 6.91 11.84
C HIS A 115 7.61 8.41 11.52
N THR A 116 8.47 9.17 12.20
CA THR A 116 8.47 10.65 12.08
C THR A 116 8.65 11.20 10.66
N GLN A 117 9.36 10.46 9.80
CA GLN A 117 9.58 10.81 8.39
C GLN A 117 8.33 10.69 7.49
N GLY A 118 7.29 9.97 7.94
CA GLY A 118 5.95 9.92 7.34
C GLY A 118 5.87 9.91 5.81
N GLU A 119 5.03 10.80 5.28
CA GLU A 119 4.74 10.87 3.85
C GLU A 119 5.96 11.32 3.02
N VAL A 120 6.83 12.18 3.55
CA VAL A 120 8.08 12.61 2.89
C VAL A 120 8.98 11.41 2.57
N ALA A 121 9.10 10.46 3.50
CA ALA A 121 9.83 9.22 3.24
C ALA A 121 9.19 8.38 2.14
N GLY A 122 7.86 8.24 2.15
CA GLY A 122 7.12 7.51 1.11
C GLY A 122 7.24 8.15 -0.28
N ALA A 123 7.00 9.46 -0.35
CA ALA A 123 7.04 10.24 -1.59
C ALA A 123 8.44 10.25 -2.21
N GLY A 124 9.47 10.53 -1.41
CA GLY A 124 10.85 10.51 -1.90
C GLY A 124 11.31 9.11 -2.32
N ALA A 125 10.83 8.04 -1.66
CA ALA A 125 11.14 6.65 -2.04
C ALA A 125 10.49 6.27 -3.36
N ALA A 126 9.21 6.62 -3.52
CA ALA A 126 8.48 6.42 -4.77
C ALA A 126 9.14 7.15 -5.94
N GLY A 127 9.51 8.43 -5.74
CA GLY A 127 10.24 9.23 -6.71
C GLY A 127 11.56 8.59 -7.15
N ALA A 128 12.38 8.17 -6.18
CA ALA A 128 13.66 7.50 -6.48
C ALA A 128 13.49 6.15 -7.19
N ALA A 129 12.39 5.45 -6.92
CA ALA A 129 12.05 4.18 -7.59
C ALA A 129 11.32 4.39 -8.93
N GLY A 130 10.99 5.62 -9.33
CA GLY A 130 10.27 5.92 -10.55
C GLY A 130 8.82 5.43 -10.55
N ILE A 131 8.17 5.36 -9.38
CA ILE A 131 6.77 4.93 -9.23
C ILE A 131 5.90 6.06 -8.63
N PRO A 132 4.57 6.04 -8.85
CA PRO A 132 3.67 7.02 -8.26
C PRO A 132 3.52 6.87 -6.73
N PHE A 133 3.39 8.01 -6.04
CA PHE A 133 3.00 8.09 -4.63
C PHE A 133 1.65 8.78 -4.48
N ALA A 134 0.69 8.13 -3.83
CA ALA A 134 -0.59 8.74 -3.51
C ALA A 134 -0.62 9.32 -2.09
N LEU A 135 -0.81 10.63 -1.96
CA LEU A 135 -1.00 11.32 -0.68
C LEU A 135 -2.47 11.18 -0.23
N SER A 136 -2.70 10.79 1.03
CA SER A 136 -4.06 10.78 1.60
C SER A 136 -4.51 12.18 2.01
N THR A 137 -5.81 12.47 1.87
CA THR A 137 -6.46 13.62 2.52
C THR A 137 -6.14 13.66 4.03
N LEU A 138 -6.06 12.51 4.69
CA LEU A 138 -5.73 12.39 6.12
C LEU A 138 -4.21 12.26 6.36
N GLY A 139 -3.39 12.81 5.46
CA GLY A 139 -1.94 12.88 5.60
C GLY A 139 -1.48 13.80 6.73
N THR A 140 -0.29 13.53 7.25
CA THR A 140 0.39 14.35 8.29
C THR A 140 1.43 15.31 7.73
N THR A 141 1.44 15.46 6.40
CA THR A 141 2.34 16.33 5.64
C THR A 141 1.49 17.07 4.59
N SER A 142 1.80 18.34 4.32
CA SER A 142 1.04 19.13 3.36
C SER A 142 1.20 18.63 1.91
N ILE A 143 0.27 19.02 1.04
CA ILE A 143 0.31 18.73 -0.41
C ILE A 143 1.62 19.26 -1.00
N GLU A 144 2.00 20.47 -0.61
CA GLU A 144 3.16 21.20 -1.10
C GLU A 144 4.47 20.57 -0.59
N ASP A 145 4.55 20.16 0.68
CA ASP A 145 5.75 19.52 1.23
C ASP A 145 5.97 18.11 0.65
N VAL A 146 4.89 17.37 0.39
CA VAL A 146 4.99 16.07 -0.33
C VAL A 146 5.49 16.28 -1.76
N ARG A 147 5.03 17.33 -2.44
CA ARG A 147 5.56 17.69 -3.77
C ARG A 147 7.03 18.09 -3.70
N ALA A 148 7.42 18.88 -2.69
CA ALA A 148 8.82 19.29 -2.49
C ALA A 148 9.74 18.09 -2.18
N ALA A 149 9.23 17.07 -1.50
CA ALA A 149 9.94 15.81 -1.24
C ALA A 149 10.10 14.92 -2.48
N ASN A 150 9.27 15.12 -3.50
CA ASN A 150 9.26 14.36 -4.74
C ASN A 150 9.05 15.28 -5.96
N PRO A 151 10.02 16.17 -6.26
CA PRO A 151 9.84 17.23 -7.26
C PRO A 151 9.75 16.70 -8.69
N GLU A 152 10.43 15.58 -8.99
CA GLU A 152 10.45 15.00 -10.34
C GLU A 152 9.58 13.75 -10.48
N GLY A 153 9.12 13.17 -9.36
CA GLY A 153 8.29 11.98 -9.39
C GLY A 153 6.80 12.30 -9.53
N ARG A 154 6.04 11.26 -9.87
CA ARG A 154 4.57 11.36 -9.98
C ARG A 154 3.92 11.31 -8.61
N THR A 155 3.08 12.29 -8.32
CA THR A 155 2.33 12.39 -7.06
C THR A 155 0.84 12.46 -7.35
N TRP A 156 0.11 11.52 -6.75
CA TRP A 156 -1.35 11.44 -6.81
C TRP A 156 -1.93 11.95 -5.49
N PHE A 157 -3.12 12.53 -5.54
CA PHE A 157 -3.81 12.99 -4.35
C PHE A 157 -5.06 12.16 -4.15
N GLN A 158 -5.30 11.66 -2.95
CA GLN A 158 -6.52 10.96 -2.60
C GLN A 158 -7.45 11.91 -1.86
N LEU A 159 -8.65 12.08 -2.40
CA LEU A 159 -9.71 12.91 -1.84
C LEU A 159 -10.74 12.06 -1.10
N TYR A 160 -11.06 12.49 0.12
CA TYR A 160 -12.34 12.20 0.75
C TYR A 160 -13.21 13.45 0.67
N VAL A 161 -14.49 13.28 0.30
CA VAL A 161 -15.39 14.42 0.33
C VAL A 161 -15.81 14.67 1.77
N MET A 162 -15.45 15.85 2.26
CA MET A 162 -15.81 16.30 3.59
C MET A 162 -17.23 16.87 3.60
N ARG A 163 -17.88 16.86 4.77
CA ARG A 163 -19.19 17.51 4.97
C ARG A 163 -19.16 18.98 4.55
N ASP A 164 -18.08 19.66 4.88
CA ASP A 164 -17.78 20.96 4.34
C ASP A 164 -17.15 20.79 2.96
N ARG A 165 -17.94 21.07 1.92
CA ARG A 165 -17.53 20.93 0.52
C ARG A 165 -16.44 21.93 0.14
N GLU A 166 -16.41 23.11 0.76
CA GLU A 166 -15.39 24.13 0.47
C GLU A 166 -13.98 23.64 0.83
N ILE A 167 -13.86 22.83 1.88
CA ILE A 167 -12.58 22.18 2.24
C ILE A 167 -12.14 21.21 1.13
N SER A 168 -13.08 20.45 0.57
CA SER A 168 -12.79 19.49 -0.49
C SER A 168 -12.35 20.21 -1.77
N ASP A 169 -13.04 21.29 -2.14
CA ASP A 169 -12.72 22.12 -3.31
C ASP A 169 -11.34 22.79 -3.17
N ALA A 170 -11.04 23.35 -1.99
CA ALA A 170 -9.74 23.94 -1.71
C ALA A 170 -8.59 22.92 -1.79
N LEU A 171 -8.82 21.67 -1.36
CA LEU A 171 -7.82 20.61 -1.47
C LEU A 171 -7.59 20.19 -2.93
N ILE A 172 -8.66 20.09 -3.73
CA ILE A 172 -8.57 19.81 -5.18
C ILE A 172 -7.74 20.89 -5.86
N GLU A 173 -8.05 22.17 -5.61
CA GLU A 173 -7.34 23.30 -6.22
C GLU A 173 -5.86 23.32 -5.82
N ARG A 174 -5.55 23.12 -4.53
CA ARG A 174 -4.17 23.06 -4.03
C ARG A 174 -3.38 21.92 -4.65
N ALA A 175 -3.96 20.72 -4.73
CA ALA A 175 -3.32 19.56 -5.36
C ALA A 175 -3.02 19.84 -6.84
N ALA A 176 -3.98 20.40 -7.58
CA ALA A 176 -3.79 20.75 -8.99
C ALA A 176 -2.68 21.79 -9.17
N ARG A 177 -2.68 22.85 -8.35
CA ARG A 177 -1.66 23.91 -8.38
C ARG A 177 -0.27 23.41 -8.01
N ALA A 178 -0.18 22.43 -7.11
CA ALA A 178 1.08 21.78 -6.73
C ALA A 178 1.59 20.79 -7.80
N GLY A 179 0.83 20.54 -8.88
CA GLY A 179 1.24 19.68 -9.99
C GLY A 179 0.99 18.20 -9.75
N TYR A 180 0.03 17.84 -8.89
CA TYR A 180 -0.46 16.47 -8.80
C TYR A 180 -1.23 16.13 -10.08
N ASP A 181 -0.94 14.98 -10.69
CA ASP A 181 -1.49 14.62 -12.01
C ASP A 181 -2.74 13.73 -11.93
N THR A 182 -2.98 13.09 -10.79
CA THR A 182 -4.10 12.16 -10.57
C THR A 182 -4.81 12.43 -9.25
N LEU A 183 -6.15 12.37 -9.28
CA LEU A 183 -7.03 12.41 -8.10
C LEU A 183 -7.68 11.03 -7.89
N LEU A 184 -7.43 10.41 -6.74
CA LEU A 184 -8.11 9.20 -6.28
C LEU A 184 -9.31 9.60 -5.40
N PHE A 185 -10.50 9.59 -5.96
CA PHE A 185 -11.73 9.82 -5.22
C PHE A 185 -12.15 8.54 -4.48
N THR A 186 -12.01 8.53 -3.15
CA THR A 186 -12.33 7.34 -2.33
C THR A 186 -13.78 7.36 -1.83
N VAL A 187 -14.54 6.33 -2.20
CA VAL A 187 -16.00 6.27 -1.96
C VAL A 187 -16.44 5.17 -0.96
N ASP A 188 -15.52 4.35 -0.48
CA ASP A 188 -15.79 3.19 0.41
C ASP A 188 -15.83 3.54 1.92
N THR A 189 -15.76 4.82 2.27
CA THR A 189 -15.69 5.30 3.66
C THR A 189 -16.80 6.33 3.98
N PRO A 190 -18.09 6.05 3.73
CA PRO A 190 -19.18 6.95 4.16
C PRO A 190 -19.29 7.03 5.68
N VAL A 191 -18.89 5.95 6.38
CA VAL A 191 -18.71 5.89 7.83
C VAL A 191 -17.43 5.12 8.16
N ALA A 192 -16.88 5.31 9.36
CA ALA A 192 -15.72 4.56 9.81
C ALA A 192 -16.08 3.08 10.07
N GLY A 193 -15.27 2.16 9.54
CA GLY A 193 -15.36 0.74 9.89
C GLY A 193 -15.09 0.46 11.37
N ALA A 194 -15.66 -0.62 11.91
CA ALA A 194 -15.50 -1.00 13.31
C ALA A 194 -14.12 -1.59 13.61
N ARG A 195 -13.10 -0.73 13.78
CA ARG A 195 -11.71 -1.14 14.04
C ARG A 195 -11.50 -1.44 15.54
N LEU A 196 -11.78 -2.67 15.95
CA LEU A 196 -11.81 -3.06 17.36
C LEU A 196 -10.42 -2.98 18.04
N ARG A 197 -9.34 -3.23 17.30
CA ARG A 197 -7.98 -3.11 17.85
C ARG A 197 -7.63 -1.65 18.19
N ASP A 198 -8.07 -0.70 17.38
CA ASP A 198 -7.84 0.74 17.60
C ASP A 198 -8.51 1.18 18.92
N ARG A 199 -9.77 0.79 19.10
CA ARG A 199 -10.52 1.07 20.35
C ARG A 199 -9.90 0.39 21.57
N ARG A 200 -9.53 -0.89 21.47
CA ARG A 200 -8.96 -1.65 22.60
C ARG A 200 -7.59 -1.14 23.03
N ASN A 201 -6.77 -0.68 22.09
CA ASN A 201 -5.42 -0.21 22.36
C ASN A 201 -5.33 1.32 22.54
N GLY A 202 -6.46 2.04 22.51
CA GLY A 202 -6.49 3.48 22.75
C GLY A 202 -5.82 4.33 21.67
N PHE A 203 -5.94 3.94 20.40
CA PHE A 203 -5.42 4.76 19.30
C PHE A 203 -6.31 6.01 19.09
N SER A 204 -5.76 7.17 19.42
CA SER A 204 -6.43 8.47 19.37
C SER A 204 -5.55 9.55 18.74
N ILE A 205 -6.16 10.65 18.31
CA ILE A 205 -5.46 11.79 17.74
C ILE A 205 -5.92 13.08 18.47
N PRO A 206 -5.02 13.78 19.20
CA PRO A 206 -3.63 13.39 19.49
C PRO A 206 -3.54 12.12 20.37
N PRO A 207 -2.36 11.46 20.44
CA PRO A 207 -2.17 10.26 21.25
C PRO A 207 -2.51 10.50 22.73
N GLN A 208 -3.39 9.68 23.30
CA GLN A 208 -3.67 9.70 24.74
C GLN A 208 -2.58 8.96 25.51
N LEU A 209 -1.87 9.69 26.37
CA LEU A 209 -0.85 9.13 27.27
C LEU A 209 -1.52 8.51 28.49
N THR A 210 -1.96 7.26 28.37
CA THR A 210 -2.39 6.44 29.51
C THR A 210 -1.20 5.67 30.10
N LEU A 211 -1.31 5.18 31.34
CA LEU A 211 -0.28 4.32 31.95
C LEU A 211 0.00 3.09 31.07
N ALA A 212 -1.04 2.49 30.48
CA ALA A 212 -0.91 1.37 29.56
C ALA A 212 -0.16 1.75 28.26
N THR A 213 -0.45 2.93 27.69
CA THR A 213 0.25 3.46 26.50
C THR A 213 1.73 3.68 26.81
N VAL A 214 2.05 4.27 27.96
CA VAL A 214 3.43 4.54 28.38
C VAL A 214 4.19 3.23 28.59
N VAL A 215 3.65 2.29 29.38
CA VAL A 215 4.28 0.97 29.61
C VAL A 215 4.53 0.23 28.29
N ASN A 216 3.62 0.33 27.33
CA ASN A 216 3.80 -0.29 26.02
C ASN A 216 4.88 0.39 25.16
N ALA A 217 5.12 1.69 25.35
CA ALA A 217 6.13 2.44 24.62
C ALA A 217 7.53 2.36 25.26
N ILE A 218 7.66 2.10 26.58
CA ILE A 218 8.95 1.94 27.28
C ILE A 218 9.98 1.07 26.53
N PRO A 219 9.65 -0.14 26.03
CA PRO A 219 10.63 -0.99 25.35
C PRO A 219 11.06 -0.48 23.95
N ARG A 220 10.61 0.71 23.52
CA ARG A 220 10.80 1.27 22.18
C ARG A 220 11.51 2.63 22.25
N PRO A 221 12.80 2.67 22.64
CA PRO A 221 13.53 3.91 22.90
C PRO A 221 13.61 4.84 21.68
N TRP A 222 13.71 4.25 20.48
CA TRP A 222 13.75 5.01 19.22
C TRP A 222 12.46 5.78 18.96
N TRP A 223 11.31 5.21 19.33
CA TRP A 223 10.02 5.88 19.14
C TRP A 223 9.91 7.09 20.06
N TRP A 224 10.38 6.99 21.31
CA TRP A 224 10.46 8.13 22.22
C TRP A 224 11.41 9.21 21.72
N TRP A 225 12.58 8.82 21.23
CA TRP A 225 13.53 9.75 20.62
C TRP A 225 12.86 10.53 19.48
N ASP A 226 12.25 9.83 18.53
CA ASP A 226 11.58 10.46 17.41
C ASP A 226 10.41 11.35 17.88
N PHE A 227 9.59 10.86 18.81
CA PHE A 227 8.45 11.60 19.35
C PHE A 227 8.86 12.90 20.06
N LEU A 228 9.98 12.91 20.79
CA LEU A 228 10.45 14.05 21.56
C LEU A 228 11.34 15.03 20.77
N THR A 229 11.97 14.56 19.68
CA THR A 229 12.98 15.35 18.93
C THR A 229 12.49 15.85 17.59
N THR A 230 11.25 15.55 17.21
CA THR A 230 10.69 15.97 15.92
C THR A 230 9.50 16.92 16.07
N PRO A 231 9.20 17.75 15.04
CA PRO A 231 8.12 18.71 15.09
C PRO A 231 6.78 18.05 15.44
N THR A 232 5.89 18.80 16.08
CA THR A 232 4.56 18.29 16.43
C THR A 232 3.80 17.79 15.20
N LEU A 233 2.91 16.82 15.43
CA LEU A 233 2.05 16.30 14.38
C LEU A 233 1.03 17.38 14.02
N GLN A 234 1.06 17.80 12.76
CA GLN A 234 0.04 18.66 12.18
C GLN A 234 -0.73 17.81 11.17
N PHE A 235 -2.06 17.91 11.21
CA PHE A 235 -2.90 17.28 10.20
C PHE A 235 -3.17 18.33 9.13
N ALA A 236 -2.66 18.11 7.92
CA ALA A 236 -2.67 19.12 6.87
C ALA A 236 -4.07 19.50 6.39
N SER A 237 -5.07 18.63 6.64
CA SER A 237 -6.43 18.76 6.12
C SER A 237 -7.52 18.71 7.20
N LEU A 238 -7.19 18.53 8.48
CA LEU A 238 -8.18 18.50 9.56
C LEU A 238 -8.15 19.80 10.36
N THR A 239 -9.29 20.48 10.45
CA THR A 239 -9.48 21.71 11.24
C THR A 239 -9.80 21.43 12.72
N SER A 240 -10.27 20.22 13.05
CA SER A 240 -10.57 19.79 14.42
C SER A 240 -9.67 18.63 14.86
N THR A 241 -9.18 18.70 16.10
CA THR A 241 -8.33 17.68 16.73
C THR A 241 -8.97 17.21 18.04
N GLY A 242 -8.98 15.90 18.29
CA GLY A 242 -9.51 15.29 19.51
C GLY A 242 -10.38 14.06 19.24
N GLY A 243 -10.24 13.02 20.06
CA GLY A 243 -11.03 11.79 19.97
C GLY A 243 -10.34 10.63 19.24
N THR A 244 -11.11 9.56 19.01
CA THR A 244 -10.68 8.38 18.25
C THR A 244 -10.66 8.69 16.76
N VAL A 245 -9.89 7.93 15.97
CA VAL A 245 -9.90 8.10 14.51
C VAL A 245 -11.27 7.88 13.90
N ALA A 246 -12.08 6.97 14.46
CA ALA A 246 -13.44 6.75 13.99
C ALA A 246 -14.34 7.98 14.19
N GLU A 247 -14.18 8.70 15.31
CA GLU A 247 -14.91 9.94 15.58
C GLU A 247 -14.48 11.05 14.62
N LEU A 248 -13.18 11.22 14.40
CA LEU A 248 -12.66 12.19 13.43
C LEU A 248 -13.17 11.92 12.02
N ILE A 249 -13.15 10.66 11.57
CA ILE A 249 -13.69 10.25 10.27
C ILE A 249 -15.20 10.53 10.21
N ASN A 250 -15.99 10.09 11.20
CA ASN A 250 -17.44 10.26 11.16
C ASN A 250 -17.86 11.75 11.22
N ALA A 251 -17.08 12.59 11.87
CA ALA A 251 -17.30 14.04 11.93
C ALA A 251 -16.93 14.74 10.61
N ALA A 252 -15.85 14.30 9.94
CA ALA A 252 -15.36 14.95 8.73
C ALA A 252 -16.03 14.44 7.45
N MET A 253 -16.28 13.14 7.34
CA MET A 253 -16.78 12.50 6.11
C MET A 253 -18.26 12.76 5.89
N ASP A 254 -18.65 12.97 4.64
CA ASP A 254 -20.05 13.06 4.24
C ASP A 254 -20.61 11.71 3.77
N PRO A 255 -21.60 11.12 4.47
CA PRO A 255 -22.21 9.87 4.03
C PRO A 255 -23.19 10.03 2.84
N SER A 256 -23.51 11.26 2.41
CA SER A 256 -24.48 11.55 1.35
C SER A 256 -23.89 11.63 -0.06
N ILE A 257 -22.59 11.33 -0.21
CA ILE A 257 -21.86 11.31 -1.48
C ILE A 257 -22.61 10.49 -2.53
N ASN A 258 -22.80 11.08 -3.72
CA ASN A 258 -23.52 10.48 -4.82
C ASN A 258 -22.92 10.86 -6.18
N GLY A 259 -23.62 10.52 -7.27
CA GLY A 259 -23.14 10.77 -8.64
C GLY A 259 -22.98 12.25 -9.00
N ALA A 260 -23.74 13.16 -8.38
CA ALA A 260 -23.58 14.59 -8.60
C ALA A 260 -22.24 15.10 -8.04
N ASP A 261 -21.80 14.56 -6.89
CA ASP A 261 -20.48 14.89 -6.32
C ASP A 261 -19.35 14.44 -7.27
N LEU A 262 -19.49 13.27 -7.91
CA LEU A 262 -18.53 12.81 -8.92
C LEU A 262 -18.42 13.79 -10.10
N LEU A 263 -19.54 14.30 -10.60
CA LEU A 263 -19.56 15.28 -11.69
C LEU A 263 -18.94 16.61 -11.27
N ALA A 264 -19.23 17.08 -10.06
CA ALA A 264 -18.64 18.31 -9.51
C ALA A 264 -17.11 18.18 -9.37
N ILE A 265 -16.63 17.07 -8.80
CA ILE A 265 -15.20 16.78 -8.67
C ILE A 265 -14.54 16.68 -10.06
N ARG A 266 -15.20 16.02 -11.01
CA ARG A 266 -14.69 15.91 -12.39
C ARG A 266 -14.55 17.29 -13.03
N ALA A 267 -15.51 18.19 -12.82
CA ALA A 267 -15.45 19.55 -13.35
C ALA A 267 -14.35 20.39 -12.69
N ALA A 268 -14.07 20.19 -11.40
CA ALA A 268 -13.06 20.93 -10.66
C ALA A 268 -11.62 20.41 -10.87
N TRP A 269 -11.46 19.11 -11.13
CA TRP A 269 -10.15 18.49 -11.31
C TRP A 269 -9.71 18.46 -12.78
N PRO A 270 -8.54 19.00 -13.15
CA PRO A 270 -8.08 18.99 -14.55
C PRO A 270 -7.30 17.72 -14.94
N GLY A 271 -6.81 16.93 -13.97
CA GLY A 271 -5.97 15.76 -14.22
C GLY A 271 -6.76 14.46 -14.42
N ARG A 272 -6.12 13.31 -14.19
CA ARG A 272 -6.81 12.01 -14.23
C ARG A 272 -7.66 11.81 -12.97
N LEU A 273 -8.91 11.37 -13.12
CA LEU A 273 -9.84 11.09 -12.03
C LEU A 273 -10.07 9.58 -11.93
N VAL A 274 -9.74 9.02 -10.77
CA VAL A 274 -9.89 7.59 -10.50
C VAL A 274 -10.79 7.39 -9.30
N VAL A 275 -11.77 6.48 -9.41
CA VAL A 275 -12.65 6.16 -8.28
C VAL A 275 -12.11 4.94 -7.53
N LYS A 276 -11.84 5.11 -6.24
CA LYS A 276 -11.27 4.08 -5.36
C LYS A 276 -12.33 3.55 -4.39
N GLY A 277 -12.35 2.22 -4.23
CA GLY A 277 -13.30 1.55 -3.32
C GLY A 277 -14.38 0.76 -4.04
N VAL A 278 -14.20 0.51 -5.34
CA VAL A 278 -15.15 -0.22 -6.20
C VAL A 278 -15.10 -1.70 -5.84
N GLN A 279 -16.27 -2.30 -5.59
CA GLN A 279 -16.40 -3.67 -5.09
C GLN A 279 -17.45 -4.50 -5.84
N SER A 280 -18.00 -3.99 -6.94
CA SER A 280 -18.95 -4.67 -7.79
C SER A 280 -18.69 -4.38 -9.27
N ILE A 281 -19.14 -5.28 -10.16
CA ILE A 281 -19.09 -5.07 -11.61
C ILE A 281 -20.06 -3.96 -12.03
N GLU A 282 -21.23 -3.88 -11.37
CA GLU A 282 -22.25 -2.87 -11.66
C GLU A 282 -21.73 -1.45 -11.42
N ASP A 283 -21.10 -1.21 -10.27
CA ASP A 283 -20.49 0.08 -9.97
C ASP A 283 -19.33 0.38 -10.94
N ALA A 284 -18.51 -0.62 -11.27
CA ALA A 284 -17.43 -0.46 -12.23
C ALA A 284 -17.96 0.00 -13.60
N ARG A 285 -19.04 -0.62 -14.10
CA ARG A 285 -19.68 -0.26 -15.37
C ARG A 285 -20.24 1.15 -15.34
N ARG A 286 -21.00 1.48 -14.29
CA ARG A 286 -21.56 2.83 -14.11
C ARG A 286 -20.48 3.91 -14.08
N LEU A 287 -19.33 3.63 -13.47
CA LEU A 287 -18.21 4.56 -13.39
C LEU A 287 -17.50 4.73 -14.74
N ALA A 288 -17.34 3.65 -15.52
CA ALA A 288 -16.83 3.70 -16.88
C ALA A 288 -17.75 4.55 -17.78
N GLU A 289 -19.07 4.34 -17.70
CA GLU A 289 -20.08 5.14 -18.42
C GLU A 289 -20.06 6.62 -18.00
N ALA A 290 -19.71 6.91 -16.75
CA ALA A 290 -19.56 8.27 -16.23
C ALA A 290 -18.26 8.96 -16.70
N GLY A 291 -17.38 8.27 -17.43
CA GLY A 291 -16.17 8.84 -18.03
C GLY A 291 -15.05 9.12 -17.04
N VAL A 292 -14.95 8.37 -15.94
CA VAL A 292 -13.76 8.43 -15.07
C VAL A 292 -12.57 7.74 -15.75
N ASP A 293 -11.35 8.21 -15.51
CA ASP A 293 -10.14 7.71 -16.18
C ASP A 293 -9.69 6.33 -15.68
N GLY A 294 -10.12 5.95 -14.47
CA GLY A 294 -9.74 4.67 -13.87
C GLY A 294 -10.61 4.29 -12.67
N ILE A 295 -10.53 3.02 -12.27
CA ILE A 295 -11.11 2.51 -11.03
C ILE A 295 -10.06 1.76 -10.21
N VAL A 296 -10.18 1.82 -8.88
CA VAL A 296 -9.43 0.92 -7.98
C VAL A 296 -10.40 -0.07 -7.35
N LEU A 297 -10.25 -1.34 -7.72
CA LEU A 297 -10.90 -2.44 -7.04
C LEU A 297 -10.29 -2.57 -5.64
N SER A 298 -11.07 -2.23 -4.62
CA SER A 298 -10.57 -2.04 -3.26
C SER A 298 -11.67 -2.25 -2.23
N ASN A 299 -11.35 -2.93 -1.14
CA ASN A 299 -12.18 -2.95 0.08
C ASN A 299 -11.49 -2.21 1.24
N HIS A 300 -10.66 -1.22 0.90
CA HIS A 300 -9.89 -0.42 1.82
C HIS A 300 -8.90 -1.21 2.69
N GLY A 301 -8.30 -2.29 2.15
CA GLY A 301 -7.43 -3.15 2.95
C GLY A 301 -8.17 -3.89 4.07
N GLY A 302 -9.47 -4.17 3.89
CA GLY A 302 -10.35 -4.78 4.88
C GLY A 302 -10.69 -3.91 6.09
N ARG A 303 -10.54 -2.57 5.99
CA ARG A 303 -10.64 -1.65 7.14
C ARG A 303 -12.02 -1.02 7.34
N GLN A 304 -12.93 -1.24 6.39
CA GLN A 304 -14.24 -0.59 6.34
C GLN A 304 -15.35 -1.60 6.65
N LEU A 305 -15.75 -2.40 5.66
CA LEU A 305 -16.76 -3.45 5.81
C LEU A 305 -16.08 -4.83 5.92
N ASP A 306 -16.23 -5.52 7.05
CA ASP A 306 -15.77 -6.91 7.16
C ASP A 306 -16.72 -7.85 6.41
N ARG A 307 -16.20 -8.97 5.90
CA ARG A 307 -16.88 -9.90 4.98
C ARG A 307 -17.25 -9.31 3.61
N ALA A 308 -16.67 -8.17 3.25
CA ALA A 308 -16.77 -7.58 1.92
C ALA A 308 -16.14 -8.48 0.83
N PRO A 309 -16.47 -8.26 -0.46
CA PRO A 309 -15.83 -8.95 -1.58
C PRO A 309 -14.30 -8.84 -1.53
N VAL A 310 -13.62 -9.86 -2.07
CA VAL A 310 -12.16 -9.85 -2.24
C VAL A 310 -11.86 -9.23 -3.61
N PRO A 311 -11.20 -8.05 -3.68
CA PRO A 311 -10.95 -7.35 -4.94
C PRO A 311 -10.22 -8.22 -5.98
N PHE A 312 -9.26 -9.04 -5.55
CA PHE A 312 -8.51 -9.94 -6.44
C PHE A 312 -9.38 -11.01 -7.14
N HIS A 313 -10.47 -11.46 -6.51
CA HIS A 313 -11.42 -12.40 -7.14
C HIS A 313 -12.41 -11.70 -8.09
N LEU A 314 -12.66 -10.42 -7.85
CA LEU A 314 -13.53 -9.59 -8.70
C LEU A 314 -12.79 -9.20 -9.99
N LEU A 315 -11.49 -8.98 -9.91
CA LEU A 315 -10.64 -8.46 -10.98
C LEU A 315 -10.82 -9.14 -12.35
N PRO A 316 -10.76 -10.48 -12.50
CA PRO A 316 -10.86 -11.09 -13.82
C PRO A 316 -12.21 -10.86 -14.49
N GLN A 317 -13.28 -10.65 -13.72
CA GLN A 317 -14.62 -10.39 -14.26
C GLN A 317 -14.71 -8.94 -14.76
N VAL A 318 -14.26 -7.99 -13.94
CA VAL A 318 -14.22 -6.57 -14.33
C VAL A 318 -13.31 -6.33 -15.52
N ALA A 319 -12.12 -6.96 -15.55
CA ALA A 319 -11.19 -6.82 -16.67
C ALA A 319 -11.75 -7.35 -17.99
N ARG A 320 -12.48 -8.47 -17.98
CA ARG A 320 -13.14 -8.98 -19.19
C ARG A 320 -14.25 -8.07 -19.70
N GLU A 321 -14.96 -7.39 -18.81
CA GLU A 321 -16.11 -6.57 -19.19
C GLU A 321 -15.72 -5.14 -19.57
N LEU A 322 -14.67 -4.57 -18.97
CA LEU A 322 -14.36 -3.14 -19.03
C LEU A 322 -12.89 -2.82 -19.32
N GLY A 323 -12.02 -3.83 -19.47
CA GLY A 323 -10.56 -3.62 -19.53
C GLY A 323 -10.07 -2.74 -20.68
N ASP A 324 -10.87 -2.62 -21.75
CA ASP A 324 -10.58 -1.76 -22.90
C ASP A 324 -11.15 -0.33 -22.73
N ASP A 325 -12.11 -0.14 -21.82
CA ASP A 325 -12.84 1.12 -21.63
C ASP A 325 -12.22 2.00 -20.53
N ILE A 326 -11.56 1.38 -19.55
CA ILE A 326 -11.10 2.08 -18.34
C ILE A 326 -9.84 1.44 -17.74
N GLU A 327 -8.97 2.24 -17.14
CA GLU A 327 -7.83 1.69 -16.41
C GLU A 327 -8.25 1.04 -15.08
N ILE A 328 -7.95 -0.25 -14.94
CA ILE A 328 -8.29 -1.02 -13.73
C ILE A 328 -7.06 -1.14 -12.84
N LEU A 329 -7.13 -0.57 -11.65
CA LEU A 329 -6.14 -0.71 -10.59
C LEU A 329 -6.64 -1.66 -9.51
N LEU A 330 -5.72 -2.33 -8.82
CA LEU A 330 -6.02 -3.21 -7.70
C LEU A 330 -5.25 -2.80 -6.43
N ASP A 331 -5.92 -2.83 -5.28
CA ASP A 331 -5.24 -2.83 -3.98
C ASP A 331 -5.73 -3.98 -3.08
N THR A 332 -5.33 -3.95 -1.81
CA THR A 332 -5.75 -4.88 -0.75
C THR A 332 -5.04 -6.23 -0.79
N GLY A 333 -4.27 -6.52 0.27
CA GLY A 333 -3.72 -7.86 0.53
C GLY A 333 -2.32 -8.13 -0.03
N ILE A 334 -1.83 -7.30 -0.95
CA ILE A 334 -0.50 -7.42 -1.58
C ILE A 334 0.63 -7.35 -0.54
N MET A 335 1.46 -8.38 -0.52
CA MET A 335 2.59 -8.59 0.39
C MET A 335 3.85 -9.10 -0.34
N SER A 336 3.77 -9.48 -1.62
CA SER A 336 4.91 -9.93 -2.44
C SER A 336 4.87 -9.33 -3.84
N GLY A 337 6.00 -9.37 -4.55
CA GLY A 337 6.02 -9.03 -5.98
C GLY A 337 5.30 -10.06 -6.86
N ALA A 338 5.18 -11.31 -6.39
CA ALA A 338 4.41 -12.34 -7.09
C ALA A 338 2.90 -12.02 -7.07
N ASP A 339 2.39 -11.47 -5.97
CA ASP A 339 1.00 -10.99 -5.87
C ASP A 339 0.70 -9.93 -6.94
N ILE A 340 1.66 -9.01 -7.15
CA ILE A 340 1.57 -7.96 -8.17
C ILE A 340 1.54 -8.58 -9.56
N VAL A 341 2.47 -9.50 -9.87
CA VAL A 341 2.50 -10.20 -11.16
C VAL A 341 1.20 -10.96 -11.42
N ALA A 342 0.64 -11.63 -10.42
CA ALA A 342 -0.64 -12.33 -10.53
C ALA A 342 -1.81 -11.36 -10.79
N ALA A 343 -1.84 -10.21 -10.11
CA ALA A 343 -2.83 -9.18 -10.35
C ALA A 343 -2.76 -8.63 -11.79
N ILE A 344 -1.56 -8.32 -12.29
CA ILE A 344 -1.41 -7.83 -13.67
C ILE A 344 -1.84 -8.91 -14.67
N ALA A 345 -1.40 -10.16 -14.49
CA ALA A 345 -1.78 -11.27 -15.36
C ALA A 345 -3.31 -11.51 -15.40
N LEU A 346 -4.03 -11.18 -14.32
CA LEU A 346 -5.49 -11.31 -14.25
C LEU A 346 -6.26 -10.06 -14.69
N GLY A 347 -5.58 -9.04 -15.22
CA GLY A 347 -6.20 -7.91 -15.89
C GLY A 347 -6.13 -6.58 -15.13
N ALA A 348 -5.36 -6.48 -14.05
CA ALA A 348 -5.04 -5.17 -13.49
C ALA A 348 -4.02 -4.47 -14.39
N ARG A 349 -4.21 -3.18 -14.68
CA ARG A 349 -3.20 -2.36 -15.33
C ARG A 349 -2.07 -1.98 -14.38
N PHE A 350 -2.40 -1.85 -13.09
CA PHE A 350 -1.49 -1.40 -12.06
C PHE A 350 -1.98 -1.81 -10.67
N THR A 351 -1.09 -1.80 -9.68
CA THR A 351 -1.45 -2.12 -8.30
C THR A 351 -1.04 -1.03 -7.32
N LEU A 352 -1.67 -0.99 -6.15
CA LEU A 352 -1.32 -0.06 -5.08
C LEU A 352 -0.98 -0.82 -3.79
N VAL A 353 0.19 -0.52 -3.22
CA VAL A 353 0.65 -1.15 -1.98
C VAL A 353 0.51 -0.18 -0.80
N GLY A 354 -0.24 -0.61 0.22
CA GLY A 354 -0.44 0.15 1.46
C GLY A 354 0.42 -0.39 2.61
N ARG A 355 -0.04 -1.44 3.29
CA ARG A 355 0.66 -1.97 4.47
C ARG A 355 2.11 -2.40 4.19
N ALA A 356 2.42 -2.90 2.99
CA ALA A 356 3.77 -3.34 2.64
C ALA A 356 4.83 -2.23 2.82
N TYR A 357 4.57 -1.03 2.27
CA TYR A 357 5.49 0.10 2.44
C TYR A 357 5.46 0.65 3.87
N LEU A 358 4.29 0.64 4.52
CA LEU A 358 4.17 1.09 5.92
C LEU A 358 4.96 0.22 6.89
N TYR A 359 5.06 -1.10 6.65
CA TYR A 359 5.95 -1.96 7.42
C TYR A 359 7.41 -1.57 7.24
N GLY A 360 7.82 -1.23 6.01
CA GLY A 360 9.12 -0.63 5.74
C GLY A 360 9.34 0.67 6.51
N LEU A 361 8.40 1.61 6.41
CA LEU A 361 8.43 2.88 7.12
C LEU A 361 8.58 2.69 8.64
N MET A 362 7.79 1.82 9.26
CA MET A 362 7.88 1.51 10.68
C MET A 362 9.18 0.76 11.06
N ALA A 363 9.76 0.00 10.13
CA ALA A 363 10.99 -0.74 10.38
C ALA A 363 12.24 0.16 10.40
N GLY A 364 12.27 1.25 9.63
CA GLY A 364 13.45 2.11 9.55
C GLY A 364 13.31 3.39 8.75
N GLY A 365 12.11 3.97 8.69
CA GLY A 365 11.86 5.22 7.98
C GLY A 365 12.06 5.09 6.48
N ARG A 366 12.65 6.11 5.85
CA ARG A 366 12.94 6.14 4.41
C ARG A 366 13.71 4.91 3.93
N ALA A 367 14.80 4.54 4.62
CA ALA A 367 15.59 3.37 4.27
C ALA A 367 14.78 2.06 4.35
N GLY A 368 13.79 1.99 5.24
CA GLY A 368 12.88 0.86 5.34
C GLY A 368 11.85 0.83 4.21
N VAL A 369 11.35 1.99 3.75
CA VAL A 369 10.52 2.09 2.55
C VAL A 369 11.32 1.67 1.32
N ASP A 370 12.55 2.17 1.15
CA ASP A 370 13.44 1.76 0.06
C ASP A 370 13.66 0.24 0.06
N ARG A 371 13.85 -0.37 1.25
CA ARG A 371 13.96 -1.83 1.38
C ARG A 371 12.69 -2.55 0.96
N ALA A 372 11.50 -2.05 1.32
CA ALA A 372 10.23 -2.64 0.91
C ALA A 372 10.06 -2.60 -0.62
N LEU A 373 10.36 -1.45 -1.24
CA LEU A 373 10.29 -1.30 -2.70
C LEU A 373 11.29 -2.23 -3.41
N ALA A 374 12.52 -2.35 -2.89
CA ALA A 374 13.53 -3.26 -3.43
C ALA A 374 13.09 -4.73 -3.36
N ILE A 375 12.51 -5.17 -2.24
CA ILE A 375 11.98 -6.54 -2.09
C ILE A 375 10.90 -6.79 -3.14
N LEU A 376 9.93 -5.89 -3.29
CA LEU A 376 8.85 -6.04 -4.27
C LEU A 376 9.38 -6.06 -5.71
N ALA A 377 10.34 -5.19 -6.04
CA ALA A 377 10.96 -5.14 -7.36
C ALA A 377 11.74 -6.44 -7.68
N ASP A 378 12.57 -6.92 -6.75
CA ASP A 378 13.32 -8.18 -6.89
C ASP A 378 12.37 -9.38 -7.06
N ASP A 379 11.25 -9.39 -6.32
CA ASP A 379 10.21 -10.41 -6.43
C ASP A 379 9.49 -10.37 -7.78
N ILE A 380 9.12 -9.19 -8.29
CA ILE A 380 8.50 -9.03 -9.62
C ILE A 380 9.44 -9.59 -10.70
N VAL A 381 10.68 -9.11 -10.74
CA VAL A 381 11.67 -9.53 -11.75
C VAL A 381 11.88 -11.03 -11.67
N ARG A 382 12.09 -11.58 -10.47
CA ARG A 382 12.31 -13.02 -10.28
C ARG A 382 11.09 -13.84 -10.74
N THR A 383 9.88 -13.40 -10.41
CA THR A 383 8.64 -14.09 -10.79
C THR A 383 8.46 -14.08 -12.31
N MET A 384 8.66 -12.94 -12.97
CA MET A 384 8.58 -12.83 -14.44
C MET A 384 9.64 -13.70 -15.15
N LYS A 385 10.89 -13.68 -14.66
CA LYS A 385 11.95 -14.56 -15.20
C LYS A 385 11.59 -16.04 -15.08
N LEU A 386 11.06 -16.47 -13.92
CA LEU A 386 10.65 -17.85 -13.72
C LEU A 386 9.39 -18.22 -14.51
N LEU A 387 8.52 -17.25 -14.82
CA LEU A 387 7.37 -17.44 -15.71
C LEU A 387 7.75 -17.52 -17.19
N GLY A 388 8.97 -17.11 -17.56
CA GLY A 388 9.38 -17.04 -18.96
C GLY A 388 8.85 -15.79 -19.68
N VAL A 389 8.65 -14.69 -18.95
CA VAL A 389 8.05 -13.43 -19.43
C VAL A 389 9.09 -12.31 -19.40
N GLN A 390 9.25 -11.60 -20.52
CA GLN A 390 10.26 -10.52 -20.65
C GLN A 390 9.71 -9.14 -20.36
N SER A 391 8.40 -8.93 -20.44
CA SER A 391 7.79 -7.62 -20.20
C SER A 391 6.49 -7.73 -19.42
N VAL A 392 6.14 -6.70 -18.64
CA VAL A 392 4.85 -6.67 -17.92
C VAL A 392 3.67 -6.78 -18.89
N ALA A 393 3.83 -6.29 -20.12
CA ALA A 393 2.81 -6.35 -21.17
C ALA A 393 2.53 -7.78 -21.69
N GLU A 394 3.45 -8.73 -21.50
CA GLU A 394 3.26 -10.14 -21.87
C GLU A 394 2.44 -10.92 -20.82
N LEU A 395 2.24 -10.38 -19.62
CA LEU A 395 1.43 -11.04 -18.59
C LEU A 395 -0.03 -11.14 -19.06
N GLN A 396 -0.61 -12.33 -18.89
CA GLN A 396 -1.94 -12.68 -19.39
C GLN A 396 -2.53 -13.77 -18.50
N PRO A 397 -3.86 -14.01 -18.55
CA PRO A 397 -4.52 -14.96 -17.64
C PRO A 397 -3.96 -16.39 -17.72
N ALA A 398 -3.38 -16.79 -18.85
CA ALA A 398 -2.74 -18.10 -18.98
C ALA A 398 -1.56 -18.33 -18.02
N HIS A 399 -0.94 -17.27 -17.48
CA HIS A 399 0.20 -17.37 -16.57
C HIS A 399 -0.19 -17.69 -15.13
N VAL A 400 -1.47 -17.59 -14.76
CA VAL A 400 -1.90 -17.76 -13.37
C VAL A 400 -3.30 -18.37 -13.27
N THR A 401 -3.48 -19.30 -12.35
CA THR A 401 -4.78 -19.85 -11.97
C THR A 401 -5.09 -19.53 -10.53
N GLN A 402 -6.31 -19.03 -10.25
CA GLN A 402 -6.82 -18.90 -8.89
C GLN A 402 -7.34 -20.26 -8.42
N LEU A 403 -6.74 -20.79 -7.35
CA LEU A 403 -7.11 -22.07 -6.75
C LEU A 403 -8.40 -21.91 -5.93
N ARG A 404 -9.23 -22.96 -5.94
CA ARG A 404 -10.43 -23.04 -5.10
C ARG A 404 -10.18 -24.00 -3.95
N ARG A 405 -10.26 -23.51 -2.72
CA ARG A 405 -10.29 -24.38 -1.53
C ARG A 405 -11.66 -25.03 -1.41
N LEU A 406 -11.71 -26.35 -1.55
CA LEU A 406 -12.91 -27.13 -1.26
C LEU A 406 -13.04 -27.31 0.26
N GLY A 407 -14.26 -27.13 0.78
CA GLY A 407 -14.59 -27.43 2.17
C GLY A 407 -15.48 -28.69 2.24
N PRO A 408 -15.41 -29.48 3.32
CA PRO A 408 -16.33 -30.59 3.50
C PRO A 408 -17.77 -30.07 3.56
N LEU A 409 -18.65 -30.68 2.75
CA LEU A 409 -20.10 -30.56 2.96
C LEU A 409 -20.36 -31.14 4.35
N ARG A 410 -20.75 -30.31 5.32
CA ARG A 410 -21.30 -30.85 6.57
C ARG A 410 -22.58 -31.58 6.19
N SER A 411 -22.53 -32.92 6.21
CA SER A 411 -23.72 -33.73 6.40
C SER A 411 -24.16 -33.47 7.83
N ASP A 412 -25.30 -32.77 7.98
CA ASP A 412 -25.98 -32.58 9.27
C ASP A 412 -26.28 -33.90 9.98
#